data_AF-A0A7R9Z266-F1
#
_entry.id   AF-A0A7R9Z266-F1
#
_cell.length_a   1.000
_cell.length_b   1.000
_cell.length_c   1.000
_cell.angle_alpha   90.00
_cell.angle_beta   90.00
_cell.angle_gamma   90.00
#
_symmetry.space_group_name_H-M   'P 1'
#
loop_
_entity.id
_entity.type
_entity.pdbx_description
1 polymer ?
#
loop_
_entity_poly.entity_id
_entity_poly.type
_entity_poly.pdbx_seq_one_letter_code
_entity_poly.pdbx_strand_id
1 'polypeptide(L)'
;VGLVQQNCIENCMSGVRNGKYEKVPSDEDCYESFCSSSAGKSHCDSGRVRLLRMTDTQSLGPYAARYFASKLWFGEEWYMQIDSHMRFAKDWDAQSIEMLKNAPSQKPVLSHYPPANPANLEQMSNEPAP
;
A
#
# COMPACT_ATOMS: atom_id res chain seq x y z
N VAL A 1 -0.07 7.33 -7.83
CA VAL A 1 -0.11 6.10 -7.00
C VAL A 1 -0.98 5.07 -7.69
N GLY A 2 -0.45 3.88 -7.94
CA GLY A 2 -1.24 2.71 -8.35
C GLY A 2 -1.44 1.78 -7.16
N LEU A 3 -2.69 1.36 -6.93
CA LEU A 3 -3.08 0.46 -5.84
C LEU A 3 -3.67 -0.81 -6.41
N VAL A 4 -3.26 -1.95 -5.87
CA VAL A 4 -3.90 -3.25 -6.09
C VAL A 4 -4.57 -3.63 -4.78
N GLN A 5 -5.90 -3.66 -4.78
CA GLN A 5 -6.69 -3.96 -3.60
C GLN A 5 -7.30 -5.35 -3.76
N GLN A 6 -7.07 -6.20 -2.77
CA GLN A 6 -7.37 -7.63 -2.80
C GLN A 6 -8.33 -7.98 -1.65
N ASN A 7 -9.45 -7.27 -1.59
CA ASN A 7 -10.39 -7.37 -0.48
C ASN A 7 -11.21 -8.65 -0.55
N CYS A 8 -11.51 -9.21 0.61
CA CYS A 8 -12.57 -10.19 0.76
C CYS A 8 -13.93 -9.47 0.90
N ILE A 9 -14.89 -9.86 0.07
CA ILE A 9 -16.21 -9.23 0.00
C ILE A 9 -17.28 -10.11 0.65
N GLU A 10 -17.17 -11.43 0.50
CA GLU A 10 -18.15 -12.39 1.01
C GLU A 10 -17.47 -13.65 1.53
N ASN A 11 -18.10 -14.32 2.50
CA ASN A 11 -17.62 -15.56 3.09
C ASN A 11 -16.17 -15.49 3.62
N CYS A 12 -15.78 -14.34 4.16
CA CYS A 12 -14.40 -14.06 4.55
C CYS A 12 -13.93 -14.91 5.72
N MET A 13 -12.72 -15.42 5.58
CA MET A 13 -12.07 -16.28 6.57
C MET A 13 -10.67 -15.75 6.88
N SER A 14 -10.29 -15.73 8.16
CA SER A 14 -8.92 -15.40 8.56
C SER A 14 -8.31 -16.55 9.37
N GLY A 15 -7.07 -16.92 9.03
CA GLY A 15 -6.27 -17.89 9.78
C GLY A 15 -5.25 -17.24 10.74
N VAL A 16 -5.20 -15.91 10.78
CA VAL A 16 -4.16 -15.15 11.52
C VAL A 16 -4.47 -15.08 13.02
N ARG A 17 -5.75 -15.17 13.39
CA ARG A 17 -6.18 -15.16 14.79
C ARG A 17 -6.04 -16.55 15.39
N ASN A 18 -5.00 -16.74 16.22
CA ASN A 18 -4.74 -17.96 16.98
C ASN A 18 -4.58 -19.23 16.11
N GLY A 19 -4.20 -19.09 14.84
CA GLY A 19 -3.96 -20.21 13.92
C GLY A 19 -5.22 -21.02 13.56
N LYS A 20 -6.42 -20.51 13.86
CA LYS A 20 -7.70 -21.12 13.48
C LYS A 20 -8.34 -20.32 12.37
N TYR A 21 -8.92 -21.01 11.40
CA TYR A 21 -9.77 -20.37 10.40
C TYR A 21 -11.09 -19.98 11.04
N GLU A 22 -11.31 -18.68 11.18
CA GLU A 22 -12.57 -18.12 11.68
C GLU A 22 -13.22 -17.22 10.64
N LYS A 23 -14.56 -17.17 10.67
CA LYS A 23 -15.31 -16.20 9.87
C LYS A 23 -15.00 -14.80 10.36
N VAL A 24 -14.64 -13.92 9.45
CA VAL A 24 -14.40 -12.50 9.72
C VAL A 24 -15.35 -11.64 8.88
N PRO A 25 -15.59 -10.38 9.27
CA PRO A 25 -16.30 -9.44 8.42
C PRO A 25 -15.59 -9.25 7.07
N SER A 26 -16.33 -8.74 6.09
CA SER A 26 -15.76 -8.27 4.83
C SER A 26 -14.76 -7.13 5.07
N ASP A 27 -13.76 -7.02 4.21
CA ASP A 27 -12.76 -5.97 4.31
C ASP A 27 -13.38 -4.60 3.98
N GLU A 28 -12.98 -3.56 4.72
CA GLU A 28 -13.28 -2.18 4.37
C GLU A 28 -12.66 -1.83 3.00
N ASP A 29 -13.41 -1.12 2.16
CA ASP A 29 -12.85 -0.53 0.95
C ASP A 29 -12.05 0.73 1.32
N CYS A 30 -10.78 0.53 1.70
CA CYS A 30 -9.88 1.61 2.08
C CYS A 30 -9.67 2.64 0.96
N TYR A 31 -9.73 2.22 -0.32
CA TYR A 31 -9.68 3.17 -1.43
C TYR A 31 -10.91 4.08 -1.43
N GLU A 32 -12.10 3.51 -1.30
CA GLU A 32 -13.35 4.28 -1.25
C GLU A 32 -13.38 5.22 -0.04
N SER A 33 -12.96 4.71 1.12
CA SER A 33 -12.82 5.48 2.37
C SER A 33 -11.87 6.67 2.19
N PHE A 34 -10.69 6.46 1.59
CA PHE A 34 -9.75 7.51 1.28
C PHE A 34 -10.30 8.51 0.24
N CYS A 35 -10.88 8.04 -0.86
CA CYS A 35 -11.39 8.90 -1.92
C CYS A 35 -12.64 9.69 -1.52
N SER A 36 -13.39 9.21 -0.52
CA SER A 36 -14.51 9.94 0.07
C SER A 36 -14.07 10.96 1.12
N SER A 37 -12.86 10.81 1.68
CA SER A 37 -12.32 11.74 2.68
C SER A 37 -11.98 13.10 2.08
N SER A 38 -11.99 14.14 2.92
CA SER A 38 -11.54 15.50 2.53
C SER A 38 -10.08 15.52 2.06
N ALA A 39 -9.24 14.66 2.63
CA ALA A 39 -7.84 14.53 2.25
C ALA A 39 -7.67 13.89 0.88
N GLY A 40 -8.40 12.80 0.58
CA GLY A 40 -8.17 11.99 -0.62
C GLY A 40 -8.98 12.40 -1.84
N LYS A 41 -10.17 12.99 -1.66
CA LYS A 41 -11.11 13.27 -2.75
C LYS A 41 -10.48 13.98 -3.95
N SER A 42 -9.77 15.07 -3.70
CA SER A 42 -9.13 15.85 -4.78
C SER A 42 -8.06 15.05 -5.54
N HIS A 43 -7.39 14.10 -4.90
CA HIS A 43 -6.37 13.25 -5.53
C HIS A 43 -6.99 12.15 -6.38
N CYS A 44 -8.10 11.55 -5.92
CA CYS A 44 -8.83 10.54 -6.68
C CYS A 44 -9.53 11.17 -7.89
N ASP A 45 -10.23 12.30 -7.71
CA ASP A 45 -10.91 13.01 -8.79
C ASP A 45 -9.94 13.47 -9.90
N SER A 46 -8.68 13.78 -9.54
CA SER A 46 -7.62 14.15 -10.49
C SER A 46 -6.83 12.98 -11.07
N GLY A 47 -7.22 11.73 -10.76
CA GLY A 47 -6.56 10.52 -11.28
C GLY A 47 -5.16 10.25 -10.71
N ARG A 48 -4.76 10.94 -9.64
CA ARG A 48 -3.46 10.73 -8.97
C ARG A 48 -3.41 9.39 -8.23
N VAL A 49 -4.57 8.83 -7.89
CA VAL A 49 -4.71 7.50 -7.31
C VAL A 49 -5.52 6.62 -8.25
N ARG A 50 -4.94 5.50 -8.69
CA ARG A 50 -5.56 4.54 -9.60
C ARG A 50 -5.65 3.18 -8.94
N LEU A 51 -6.74 2.47 -9.19
CA LEU A 51 -7.06 1.24 -8.49
C LEU A 51 -7.25 0.09 -9.47
N LEU A 52 -6.64 -1.05 -9.15
CA LEU A 52 -7.02 -2.36 -9.66
C LEU A 52 -7.69 -3.13 -8.52
N ARG A 53 -9.00 -3.39 -8.64
CA ARG A 53 -9.74 -4.21 -7.68
C ARG A 53 -9.69 -5.68 -8.09
N MET A 54 -9.46 -6.55 -7.12
CA MET A 54 -9.66 -7.98 -7.23
C MET A 54 -10.15 -8.53 -5.89
N THR A 55 -10.80 -9.69 -5.92
CA THR A 55 -11.22 -10.38 -4.69
C THR A 55 -10.04 -11.16 -4.09
N ASP A 56 -10.15 -11.48 -2.81
CA ASP A 56 -9.23 -12.38 -2.11
C ASP A 56 -9.07 -13.73 -2.84
N THR A 57 -10.16 -14.28 -3.38
CA THR A 57 -10.13 -15.55 -4.16
C THR A 57 -9.34 -15.45 -5.47
N GLN A 58 -9.20 -14.25 -6.03
CA GLN A 58 -8.39 -13.97 -7.22
C GLN A 58 -6.94 -13.61 -6.86
N SER A 59 -6.62 -13.50 -5.56
CA SER A 59 -5.29 -13.18 -5.10
C SER A 59 -4.33 -14.34 -5.39
N LEU A 60 -3.24 -14.02 -6.10
CA LEU A 60 -2.14 -14.94 -6.36
C LEU A 60 -0.91 -14.61 -5.49
N GLY A 61 -1.14 -13.94 -4.36
CA GLY A 61 -0.11 -13.50 -3.44
C GLY A 61 0.65 -12.23 -3.87
N PRO A 62 1.62 -11.80 -3.05
CA PRO A 62 2.25 -10.48 -3.19
C PRO A 62 3.09 -10.33 -4.47
N TYR A 63 3.66 -11.41 -5.01
CA TYR A 63 4.42 -11.33 -6.27
C TYR A 63 3.53 -10.92 -7.45
N ALA A 64 2.36 -11.56 -7.57
CA ALA A 64 1.38 -11.19 -8.59
C ALA A 64 0.84 -9.78 -8.36
N ALA A 65 0.57 -9.40 -7.11
CA ALA A 65 0.14 -8.03 -6.77
C ALA A 65 1.16 -6.98 -7.24
N ARG A 66 2.47 -7.23 -7.04
CA ARG A 66 3.56 -6.36 -7.54
C ARG A 66 3.58 -6.27 -9.06
N TYR A 67 3.43 -7.41 -9.74
CA TYR A 67 3.31 -7.43 -11.20
C TYR A 67 2.12 -6.60 -11.68
N PHE A 68 0.95 -6.77 -11.08
CA PHE A 68 -0.24 -6.01 -11.43
C PHE A 68 -0.09 -4.52 -11.15
N ALA A 69 0.50 -4.15 -10.00
CA ALA A 69 0.79 -2.76 -9.66
C ALA A 69 1.75 -2.11 -10.68
N SER A 70 2.73 -2.86 -11.21
CA SER A 70 3.63 -2.35 -12.26
C SER A 70 2.89 -1.96 -13.56
N LYS A 71 1.73 -2.57 -13.83
CA LYS A 71 0.88 -2.23 -14.99
C LYS A 71 0.09 -0.94 -14.81
N LEU A 72 0.07 -0.38 -13.60
CA LEU A 72 -0.49 0.92 -13.31
C LEU A 72 0.53 2.05 -13.51
N TRP A 73 1.72 1.80 -14.04
CA TRP A 73 2.65 2.88 -14.42
C TRP A 73 2.25 3.47 -15.79
N PHE A 74 2.05 4.78 -15.87
CA PHE A 74 1.61 5.53 -17.06
C PHE A 74 2.66 6.51 -17.59
N GLY A 75 3.95 6.22 -17.40
CA GLY A 75 5.02 7.11 -17.89
C GLY A 75 5.59 8.04 -16.83
N GLU A 76 5.35 7.77 -15.54
CA GLU A 76 5.95 8.55 -14.45
C GLU A 76 7.48 8.46 -14.48
N GLU A 77 8.16 9.56 -14.17
CA GLU A 77 9.62 9.65 -14.15
C GLU A 77 10.26 8.63 -13.19
N TRP A 78 9.61 8.39 -12.05
CA TRP A 78 10.10 7.50 -11.00
C TRP A 78 9.10 6.36 -10.73
N TYR A 79 9.64 5.17 -10.45
CA TYR A 79 8.87 4.01 -10.02
C TYR A 79 9.29 3.60 -8.62
N MET A 80 8.33 3.50 -7.71
CA MET A 80 8.54 3.04 -6.34
C MET A 80 7.50 1.98 -5.99
N GLN A 81 7.98 0.88 -5.42
CA GLN A 81 7.14 -0.18 -4.87
C GLN A 81 7.37 -0.26 -3.37
N ILE A 82 6.29 -0.22 -2.60
CA ILE A 82 6.31 -0.21 -1.13
C ILE A 82 5.24 -1.14 -0.58
N ASP A 83 5.42 -1.53 0.69
CA ASP A 83 4.40 -2.24 1.44
C ASP A 83 3.33 -1.24 1.96
N SER A 84 2.09 -1.71 2.13
CA SER A 84 0.96 -0.84 2.52
C SER A 84 1.02 -0.31 3.95
N HIS A 85 1.85 -0.92 4.80
CA HIS A 85 1.98 -0.59 6.23
C HIS A 85 3.23 0.24 6.55
N MET A 86 3.72 1.03 5.58
CA MET A 86 4.88 1.89 5.77
C MET A 86 4.49 3.30 6.23
N ARG A 87 5.37 3.94 7.01
CA ARG A 87 5.30 5.37 7.30
C ARG A 87 6.42 6.08 6.57
N PHE A 88 6.09 7.16 5.87
CA PHE A 88 7.08 7.96 5.19
C PHE A 88 7.78 8.92 6.15
N ALA A 89 9.09 9.08 5.98
CA ALA A 89 9.81 10.20 6.56
C ALA A 89 9.31 11.52 5.93
N LYS A 90 9.46 12.63 6.64
CA LYS A 90 9.24 13.94 6.04
C LYS A 90 10.18 14.10 4.84
N ASP A 91 9.69 14.61 3.71
CA ASP A 91 10.45 14.84 2.48
C ASP A 91 11.16 13.57 1.95
N TRP A 92 10.54 12.40 2.15
CA TRP A 92 11.09 11.10 1.77
C TRP A 92 11.40 10.99 0.27
N ASP A 93 10.61 11.66 -0.57
CA ASP A 93 10.70 11.64 -2.03
C ASP A 93 11.92 12.42 -2.50
N ALA A 94 12.11 13.64 -1.99
CA ALA A 94 13.28 14.47 -2.27
C ALA A 94 14.58 13.75 -1.84
N GLN A 95 14.58 13.17 -0.64
CA GLN A 95 15.73 12.39 -0.14
C GLN A 95 16.01 11.17 -1.02
N SER A 96 14.97 10.45 -1.46
CA SER A 96 15.14 9.28 -2.34
C SER A 96 15.71 9.66 -3.70
N ILE A 97 15.23 10.77 -4.28
CA ILE A 97 15.73 11.28 -5.55
C ILE A 97 17.19 11.76 -5.42
N GLU A 98 17.56 12.41 -4.32
CA GLU A 98 18.94 12.82 -4.06
C GLU A 98 19.88 11.61 -3.95
N MET A 99 19.48 10.56 -3.22
CA MET A 99 20.24 9.31 -3.14
C MET A 99 20.42 8.67 -4.52
N LEU A 100 19.38 8.64 -5.35
CA LEU A 100 19.45 8.11 -6.71
C LEU A 100 20.41 8.92 -7.58
N LYS A 101 20.38 10.26 -7.51
CA LYS A 101 21.28 11.14 -8.28
C LYS A 101 22.76 10.95 -7.90
N ASN A 102 23.04 10.65 -6.62
CA ASN A 102 24.39 10.44 -6.11
C ASN A 102 24.92 9.02 -6.34
N ALA A 103 24.08 8.09 -6.81
CA ALA A 103 24.50 6.73 -7.09
C ALA A 103 25.38 6.66 -8.35
N PRO A 104 26.47 5.86 -8.37
CA PRO A 104 27.40 5.77 -9.49
C PRO A 104 26.86 4.87 -10.62
N SER A 105 25.61 5.07 -11.04
CA SER A 105 24.94 4.30 -12.09
C SER A 105 24.02 5.19 -12.91
N GLN A 106 23.92 4.93 -14.21
CA GLN A 106 22.96 5.60 -15.10
C GLN A 106 21.51 5.18 -14.86
N LYS A 107 21.30 4.02 -14.22
CA LYS A 107 19.99 3.48 -13.85
C LYS A 107 20.06 2.92 -12.43
N PRO A 108 20.15 3.80 -11.42
CA PRO A 108 20.30 3.37 -10.04
C PRO A 108 18.99 2.76 -9.51
N VAL A 109 19.13 1.74 -8.67
CA VAL A 109 18.02 1.13 -7.93
C VAL A 109 18.30 1.34 -6.45
N LEU A 110 17.37 1.98 -5.75
CA LEU A 110 17.41 2.08 -4.31
C LEU A 110 16.58 0.94 -3.70
N SER A 111 17.15 0.24 -2.74
CA SER A 111 16.43 -0.76 -1.94
C SER A 111 16.84 -0.63 -0.49
N HIS A 112 15.87 -0.73 0.42
CA HIS A 112 16.10 -0.64 1.85
C HIS A 112 15.00 -1.40 2.59
N TYR A 113 15.34 -1.95 3.75
CA TYR A 113 14.37 -2.50 4.68
C TYR A 113 14.05 -1.45 5.74
N PRO A 114 12.77 -1.06 5.93
CA PRO A 114 12.44 0.01 6.86
C PRO A 114 12.87 -0.35 8.29
N PRO A 115 13.31 0.65 9.09
CA PRO A 115 13.55 0.43 10.50
C PRO A 115 12.26 0.04 11.22
N ALA A 116 12.39 -0.57 12.41
CA ALA A 116 11.24 -0.91 13.24
C ALA A 116 10.38 0.32 13.52
N ASN A 117 9.05 0.15 13.51
CA ASN A 117 8.14 1.23 13.82
C ASN A 117 8.34 1.63 15.30
N PRO A 118 8.69 2.91 15.59
CA PRO A 118 8.92 3.34 16.96
C PRO A 118 7.63 3.41 17.79
N ALA A 119 6.46 3.33 17.16
CA ALA A 119 5.18 3.31 17.85
C ALA A 119 4.88 1.95 18.47
N ASN A 120 4.35 1.94 19.69
CA ASN A 120 3.83 0.73 20.33
C ASN A 120 2.50 0.33 19.67
N LEU A 121 2.58 -0.55 18.66
CA LEU A 121 1.43 -0.99 17.88
C LEU A 121 0.40 -1.77 18.70
N GLU A 122 0.82 -2.49 19.74
CA GLU A 122 -0.10 -3.19 20.65
C GLU A 122 -0.99 -2.20 21.39
N GLN A 123 -0.40 -1.10 21.87
CA GLN A 123 -1.14 -0.05 22.55
C GLN A 123 -2.08 0.70 21.60
N MET A 124 -1.63 1.00 20.38
CA MET A 124 -2.44 1.70 19.35
C MET A 124 -3.58 0.83 18.80
N SER A 125 -3.46 -0.50 18.81
CA SER A 125 -4.53 -1.40 18.33
C SER A 125 -5.80 -1.37 19.20
N ASN A 126 -5.69 -0.85 20.43
CA ASN A 126 -6.79 -0.69 21.37
C ASN A 126 -7.46 0.70 21.30
N GLU A 127 -6.90 1.63 20.52
CA GLU A 127 -7.47 2.95 20.32
C GLU A 127 -8.05 3.06 18.89
N PRO A 128 -9.26 3.60 18.73
CA PRO A 128 -9.83 3.79 17.39
C PRO A 128 -8.92 4.72 16.58
N ALA A 129 -8.73 4.40 15.30
CA ALA A 129 -7.95 5.24 14.40
C ALA A 129 -8.55 6.66 14.35
N PRO A 130 -7.72 7.71 14.33
CA PRO A 130 -8.17 9.10 14.27
C PRO A 130 -8.86 9.44 12.95
#